data_AF-A0A4Q4DVN3-F1
#
_entry.id   AF-A0A4Q4DVN3-F1
#
_cell.length_a   1.000
_cell.length_b   1.000
_cell.length_c   1.000
_cell.angle_alpha   90.00
_cell.angle_beta   90.00
_cell.angle_gamma   90.00
#
_symmetry.space_group_name_H-M   'P 1'
#
loop_
_entity.id
_entity.type
_entity.pdbx_description
1 polymer ?
#
loop_
_entity_poly.entity_id
_entity_poly.type
_entity_poly.pdbx_seq_one_letter_code
_entity_poly.pdbx_strand_id
1 'polypeptide(L)'
;MNTTIEEFLKNGGEIKQIDSDDQSKIHRKVSFEDQISLMLFACYATTPFSVKDVQEAVFDFHRTTIYSLLQEHVKGGYLERVSESHYRATAYAKDIMNVKGEIAV
;
A
#
# COMPACT_ATOMS: atom_id res chain seq x y z
N MET A 1 19.10 -12.73 19.68
CA MET A 1 19.02 -14.01 18.93
C MET A 1 17.60 -14.11 18.39
N ASN A 2 17.42 -14.47 17.11
CA ASN A 2 16.12 -14.38 16.43
C ASN A 2 15.23 -15.56 16.84
N THR A 3 14.02 -15.30 17.36
CA THR A 3 13.08 -16.28 17.93
C THR A 3 12.80 -17.45 16.97
N THR A 4 12.78 -17.18 15.67
CA THR A 4 12.56 -18.19 14.62
C THR A 4 13.68 -19.23 14.52
N ILE A 5 14.93 -18.84 14.81
CA ILE A 5 16.09 -19.75 14.75
C ILE A 5 16.08 -20.68 15.96
N GLU A 6 15.68 -20.19 17.13
CA GLU A 6 15.57 -21.02 18.33
C GLU A 6 14.46 -22.06 18.21
N GLU A 7 13.32 -21.70 17.63
CA GLU A 7 12.22 -22.64 17.37
C GLU A 7 12.60 -23.72 16.34
N PHE A 8 13.37 -23.36 15.31
CA PHE A 8 13.88 -24.33 14.32
C PHE A 8 14.83 -25.36 14.95
N LEU A 9 15.75 -24.90 15.78
CA LEU A 9 16.71 -25.78 16.48
C LEU A 9 16.01 -26.65 17.53
N LYS A 10 14.99 -26.14 18.22
CA LYS A 10 14.18 -26.92 19.18
C LYS A 10 13.35 -28.03 18.53
N ASN A 11 12.91 -27.83 17.29
CA ASN A 11 12.16 -28.83 16.52
C ASN A 11 13.07 -29.79 15.75
N GLY A 12 14.36 -29.89 16.10
CA GLY A 12 15.29 -30.86 15.49
C GLY A 12 15.76 -30.51 14.08
N GLY A 13 15.57 -29.28 13.63
CA GLY A 13 15.93 -28.85 12.27
C GLY A 13 14.91 -29.25 11.19
N GLU A 14 13.72 -29.70 11.59
CA GLU A 14 12.63 -29.98 10.65
C GLU A 14 11.86 -28.70 10.33
N ILE A 15 11.73 -28.40 9.03
CA ILE A 15 10.80 -27.37 8.55
C ILE A 15 9.41 -27.99 8.55
N LYS A 16 8.59 -27.67 9.54
CA LYS A 16 7.16 -28.04 9.50
C LYS A 16 6.51 -27.30 8.33
N GLN A 17 5.86 -28.02 7.43
CA GLN A 17 4.90 -27.41 6.51
C GLN A 17 3.80 -26.79 7.38
N ILE A 18 3.56 -25.50 7.20
CA ILE A 18 2.52 -24.77 7.90
C ILE A 18 1.19 -25.26 7.33
N ASP A 19 0.35 -25.86 8.18
CA ASP A 19 -1.01 -26.23 7.81
C ASP A 19 -1.76 -25.00 7.30
N SER A 20 -2.45 -25.17 6.16
CA SER A 20 -3.12 -24.11 5.40
C SER A 20 -4.22 -23.34 6.13
N ASP A 21 -4.51 -23.68 7.38
CA ASP A 21 -5.55 -23.04 8.21
C ASP A 21 -4.99 -22.00 9.21
N ASP A 22 -3.66 -21.89 9.38
CA ASP A 22 -3.01 -20.76 10.10
C ASP A 22 -2.85 -19.52 9.19
N GLN A 23 -3.85 -19.29 8.34
CA GLN A 23 -3.87 -18.20 7.36
C GLN A 23 -4.49 -16.90 7.91
N SER A 24 -4.85 -16.84 9.20
CA SER A 24 -5.37 -15.60 9.80
C SER A 24 -4.33 -14.48 9.93
N LYS A 25 -3.08 -14.74 9.51
CA LYS A 25 -2.04 -13.73 9.28
C LYS A 25 -1.50 -13.75 7.84
N ILE A 26 -2.27 -14.25 6.87
CA ILE A 26 -2.00 -13.94 5.47
C ILE A 26 -2.12 -12.43 5.33
N HIS A 27 -1.01 -11.80 4.95
CA HIS A 27 -1.01 -10.43 4.44
C HIS A 27 -2.09 -10.34 3.36
N ARG A 28 -3.24 -9.74 3.69
CA ARG A 28 -4.31 -9.48 2.72
C ARG A 28 -3.66 -8.83 1.50
N LYS A 29 -3.76 -9.49 0.36
CA LYS A 29 -3.21 -8.97 -0.89
C LYS A 29 -3.94 -7.68 -1.23
N VAL A 30 -3.19 -6.70 -1.74
CA VAL A 30 -3.77 -5.45 -2.26
C VAL A 30 -4.62 -5.82 -3.49
N SER A 31 -5.91 -5.53 -3.41
CA SER A 31 -6.84 -5.74 -4.52
C SER A 31 -6.77 -4.59 -5.54
N PHE A 32 -7.41 -4.76 -6.70
CA PHE A 32 -7.55 -3.68 -7.66
C PHE A 32 -8.39 -2.53 -7.10
N GLU A 33 -9.44 -2.85 -6.34
CA GLU A 33 -10.29 -1.88 -5.67
C GLU A 33 -9.52 -1.04 -4.65
N ASP A 34 -8.59 -1.66 -3.90
CA ASP A 34 -7.71 -0.95 -2.97
C ASP A 34 -6.80 0.05 -3.73
N GLN A 35 -6.27 -0.34 -4.89
CA GLN A 35 -5.44 0.53 -5.74
C GLN A 35 -6.22 1.75 -6.24
N ILE A 36 -7.45 1.51 -6.75
CA ILE A 36 -8.33 2.59 -7.21
C ILE A 36 -8.75 3.50 -6.06
N SER A 37 -9.06 2.93 -4.88
CA SER A 37 -9.42 3.70 -3.68
C SER A 37 -8.29 4.62 -3.23
N LEU A 38 -7.05 4.11 -3.24
CA LEU A 38 -5.87 4.92 -2.97
C LEU A 38 -5.71 6.06 -3.99
N MET A 39 -5.85 5.76 -5.28
CA MET A 39 -5.70 6.76 -6.33
C MET A 39 -6.79 7.85 -6.27
N LEU A 40 -8.03 7.48 -5.97
CA LEU A 40 -9.11 8.42 -5.70
C LEU A 40 -8.75 9.35 -4.54
N PHE A 41 -8.39 8.78 -3.39
CA PHE A 41 -7.95 9.55 -2.22
C PHE A 41 -6.83 10.53 -2.57
N ALA A 42 -5.78 10.04 -3.22
CA ALA A 42 -4.62 10.85 -3.59
C ALA A 42 -4.96 11.99 -4.55
N CYS A 43 -5.86 11.75 -5.50
CA CYS A 43 -6.25 12.71 -6.52
C CYS A 43 -7.11 13.86 -5.96
N TYR A 44 -7.97 13.56 -4.98
CA TYR A 44 -8.81 14.53 -4.28
C TYR A 44 -8.12 15.21 -3.10
N ALA A 45 -6.98 14.70 -2.63
CA ALA A 45 -6.20 15.35 -1.58
C ALA A 45 -5.76 16.76 -2.03
N THR A 46 -6.14 17.77 -1.24
CA THR A 46 -5.81 19.19 -1.49
C THR A 46 -4.41 19.56 -0.98
N THR A 47 -3.91 18.82 0.00
CA THR A 47 -2.55 18.93 0.55
C THR A 47 -1.78 17.64 0.37
N PRO A 48 -0.43 17.66 0.39
CA PRO A 48 0.34 16.43 0.44
C PRO A 48 -0.07 15.53 1.60
N PHE A 49 -0.08 14.22 1.36
CA PHE A 49 -0.54 13.21 2.31
C PHE A 49 0.58 12.22 2.65
N SER A 50 0.48 11.59 3.80
CA SER A 50 1.44 10.64 4.34
C SER A 50 0.91 9.20 4.31
N VAL A 51 1.79 8.24 4.62
CA VAL A 51 1.41 6.84 4.84
C VAL A 51 0.35 6.71 5.93
N LYS A 52 0.39 7.58 6.95
CA LYS A 52 -0.56 7.55 8.06
C LYS A 52 -1.96 7.94 7.57
N ASP A 53 -2.06 9.00 6.77
CA ASP A 53 -3.34 9.49 6.27
C ASP A 53 -4.03 8.44 5.39
N VAL A 54 -3.27 7.71 4.57
CA VAL A 54 -3.80 6.61 3.76
C VAL A 54 -4.30 5.46 4.64
N GLN A 55 -3.56 5.12 5.69
CA GLN A 55 -3.96 4.06 6.63
C GLN A 55 -5.28 4.41 7.34
N GLU A 56 -5.45 5.67 7.72
CA GLU A 56 -6.64 6.13 8.44
C GLU A 56 -7.85 6.34 7.51
N ALA A 57 -7.64 6.75 6.26
CA ALA A 57 -8.71 7.15 5.36
C ALA A 57 -9.10 6.13 4.28
N VAL A 58 -8.21 5.19 3.92
CA VAL A 58 -8.42 4.31 2.76
C VAL A 58 -8.53 2.84 3.17
N PHE A 59 -7.52 2.29 3.87
CA PHE A 59 -7.51 0.88 4.28
C PHE A 59 -6.61 0.60 5.47
N ASP A 60 -6.94 -0.45 6.23
CA ASP A 60 -6.17 -0.90 7.39
C ASP A 60 -5.06 -1.89 7.01
N PHE A 61 -4.15 -1.46 6.12
CA PHE A 61 -2.93 -2.21 5.82
C PHE A 61 -1.78 -1.79 6.74
N HIS A 62 -0.84 -2.71 6.94
CA HIS A 62 0.40 -2.37 7.63
C HIS A 62 1.16 -1.27 6.87
N ARG A 63 1.74 -0.31 7.60
CA ARG A 63 2.43 0.86 7.05
C ARG A 63 3.47 0.53 5.98
N THR A 64 4.17 -0.60 6.13
CA THR A 64 5.14 -1.08 5.13
C THR A 64 4.49 -1.42 3.79
N THR A 65 3.32 -2.08 3.80
CA THR A 65 2.57 -2.40 2.58
C THR A 65 2.10 -1.12 1.90
N ILE A 66 1.58 -0.17 2.67
CA ILE A 66 1.17 1.14 2.16
C ILE A 66 2.35 1.89 1.56
N TYR A 67 3.50 1.91 2.25
CA TYR A 67 4.71 2.54 1.73
C TYR A 67 5.15 1.91 0.40
N SER A 68 5.22 0.59 0.31
CA SER A 68 5.54 -0.12 -0.94
C SER A 68 4.58 0.25 -2.06
N LEU A 69 3.28 0.30 -1.77
CA LEU A 69 2.25 0.67 -2.73
C LEU A 69 2.43 2.11 -3.24
N LEU A 70 2.70 3.06 -2.35
CA LEU A 70 2.98 4.45 -2.74
C LEU A 70 4.22 4.55 -3.62
N GLN A 71 5.28 3.77 -3.32
CA GLN A 71 6.50 3.73 -4.14
C GLN A 71 6.23 3.17 -5.54
N GLU A 72 5.38 2.16 -5.68
CA GLU A 72 4.97 1.63 -6.99
C GLU A 72 4.24 2.69 -7.82
N HIS A 73 3.32 3.44 -7.21
CA HIS A 73 2.64 4.53 -7.90
C HIS A 73 3.56 5.72 -8.22
N VAL A 74 4.57 6.00 -7.40
CA VAL A 74 5.62 6.97 -7.72
C VAL A 74 6.42 6.52 -8.93
N LYS A 75 6.84 5.25 -8.96
CA LYS A 75 7.55 4.66 -10.10
C LYS A 75 6.70 4.68 -11.38
N GLY A 76 5.38 4.50 -11.25
CA GLY A 76 4.41 4.61 -12.34
C GLY A 76 4.11 6.04 -12.79
N GLY A 77 4.63 7.07 -12.10
CA GLY A 77 4.38 8.49 -12.43
C GLY A 77 3.00 9.01 -12.00
N TYR A 78 2.23 8.23 -11.24
CA TYR A 78 0.92 8.63 -10.74
C TYR A 78 1.02 9.50 -9.49
N LEU A 79 2.02 9.24 -8.66
CA LEU A 79 2.34 10.04 -7.49
C LEU A 79 3.72 10.66 -7.62
N GLU A 80 3.94 11.76 -6.92
CA GLU A 80 5.26 12.34 -6.70
C GLU A 80 5.53 12.47 -5.21
N ARG A 81 6.79 12.28 -4.83
CA ARG A 81 7.24 12.45 -3.45
C ARG A 81 7.67 13.90 -3.25
N VAL A 82 6.97 14.63 -2.39
CA VAL A 82 7.23 16.06 -2.17
C VAL A 82 8.09 16.32 -0.94
N SER A 83 8.19 15.34 -0.03
CA SER A 83 9.11 15.35 1.12
C SER A 83 9.47 13.92 1.53
N GLU A 84 10.31 13.76 2.56
CA GLU A 84 10.67 12.43 3.06
C GLU A 84 9.46 11.56 3.43
N SER A 85 8.33 12.15 3.81
CA SER A 85 7.17 11.39 4.30
C SER A 85 5.86 11.71 3.61
N HIS A 86 5.85 12.63 2.64
CA HIS A 86 4.62 13.09 1.99
C HIS A 86 4.64 12.91 0.47
N TYR A 87 3.45 12.65 -0.06
CA TYR A 87 3.16 12.35 -1.45
C TYR A 87 2.05 13.27 -1.96
N ARG A 88 2.00 13.45 -3.27
CA ARG A 88 0.92 14.16 -3.97
C ARG A 88 0.61 13.45 -5.28
N ALA A 89 -0.65 13.46 -5.72
CA ALA A 89 -1.00 13.01 -7.06
C ALA A 89 -0.46 13.97 -8.13
N THR A 90 0.10 13.41 -9.20
CA THR A 90 0.56 14.18 -10.36
C THR A 90 -0.63 14.70 -11.17
N ALA A 91 -0.39 15.68 -12.05
CA ALA A 91 -1.42 16.14 -12.98
C ALA A 91 -1.94 14.99 -13.86
N TYR A 92 -1.03 14.14 -14.35
CA TYR A 92 -1.34 12.94 -15.14
C TYR A 92 -2.32 12.00 -14.42
N ALA A 93 -2.10 11.71 -13.14
CA ALA A 93 -3.02 10.88 -12.37
C ALA A 93 -4.41 11.53 -12.23
N LYS A 94 -4.47 12.85 -11.98
CA LYS A 94 -5.74 13.58 -11.87
C LYS A 94 -6.53 13.59 -13.18
N ASP A 95 -5.84 13.67 -14.31
CA ASP A 95 -6.46 13.63 -15.63
C ASP A 95 -7.05 12.24 -15.93
N ILE A 96 -6.30 11.16 -15.66
CA ILE A 96 -6.80 9.78 -15.84
C ILE A 96 -8.00 9.50 -14.94
N MET A 97 -7.96 9.95 -13.69
CA MET A 97 -9.05 9.77 -12.74
C MET A 97 -10.22 10.73 -12.99
N ASN A 98 -10.15 11.57 -14.04
CA ASN A 98 -11.15 12.56 -14.42
C ASN A 98 -11.65 13.41 -13.24
N VAL A 99 -10.73 13.88 -12.39
CA VAL A 99 -11.09 14.63 -11.16
C VAL A 99 -11.84 15.93 -11.48
N LYS A 100 -11.58 16.53 -12.65
CA LYS A 100 -12.25 17.74 -13.12
C LYS A 100 -13.66 17.50 -13.66
N GLY A 101 -14.03 16.25 -13.94
CA GLY A 101 -15.35 15.90 -14.49
C GLY A 101 -15.58 16.43 -15.90
N GLU A 102 -14.51 16.70 -16.65
CA GLU A 102 -14.61 17.14 -18.04
C GLU A 102 -14.90 15.90 -18.89
N ILE A 103 -16.15 15.74 -19.34
CA ILE A 103 -16.49 14.73 -20.34
C ILE A 103 -15.77 15.16 -21.63
N ALA A 104 -14.89 14.30 -22.16
CA ALA A 104 -14.35 14.49 -23.50
C ALA A 104 -15.54 14.41 -24.47
N VAL A 105 -16.02 15.57 -24.93
CA VAL A 105 -17.07 15.70 -25.95
C VAL A 105 -16.46 15.46 -27.32
#